data_AF-A0A821WHC5-F1
#
_entry.id   AF-A0A821WHC5-F1
#
_cell.length_a   1.000
_cell.length_b   1.000
_cell.length_c   1.000
_cell.angle_alpha   90.00
_cell.angle_beta   90.00
_cell.angle_gamma   90.00
#
_symmetry.space_group_name_H-M   'P 1'
#
loop_
_entity.id
_entity.type
_entity.pdbx_description
1 polymer ?
#
loop_
_entity_poly.entity_id
_entity_poly.type
_entity_poly.pdbx_seq_one_letter_code
_entity_poly.pdbx_strand_id
1 'polypeptide(L)' 'MKYSCVQLNDLPDEILMIILKNLTNAEVLYSLLGVNKRLNNIAVDPVFTNNLSLVMSTWDGLVYSLPDPILDRFCACSK' A
#
# COMPACT_ATOMS: atom_id res chain seq x y z
N MET A 1 -28.27 -15.63 -4.32
CA MET A 1 -26.90 -15.42 -4.83
C MET A 1 -25.94 -15.78 -3.72
N LYS A 2 -25.13 -16.85 -3.86
CA LYS A 2 -24.01 -17.11 -2.94
C LYS A 2 -22.88 -16.19 -3.35
N TYR A 3 -22.66 -15.10 -2.61
CA TYR A 3 -21.39 -14.39 -2.71
C TYR A 3 -20.32 -15.33 -2.16
N SER A 4 -19.44 -15.82 -3.03
CA SER A 4 -18.18 -16.40 -2.57
C SER A 4 -17.40 -15.26 -1.94
N CYS A 5 -17.21 -15.28 -0.62
CA CYS A 5 -16.30 -14.37 0.05
C CYS A 5 -14.88 -14.80 -0.31
N VAL A 6 -14.43 -14.42 -1.51
CA VAL A 6 -13.02 -14.53 -1.89
C VAL A 6 -12.25 -13.64 -0.91
N GLN A 7 -11.41 -14.25 -0.08
CA GLN A 7 -10.61 -13.45 0.83
C GLN A 7 -9.54 -12.71 0.02
N LEU A 8 -9.14 -11.52 0.49
CA LEU A 8 -8.07 -10.76 -0.15
C LEU A 8 -6.79 -11.61 -0.29
N ASN A 9 -6.52 -12.47 0.70
CA ASN A 9 -5.37 -13.38 0.70
C ASN A 9 -5.46 -14.50 -0.34
N ASP A 10 -6.63 -14.80 -0.88
CA ASP A 10 -6.81 -15.82 -1.91
C ASP A 10 -6.55 -15.28 -3.32
N LEU A 11 -6.46 -13.95 -3.47
CA LEU A 11 -6.17 -13.31 -4.75
C LEU A 11 -4.69 -13.47 -5.13
N PRO A 12 -4.35 -13.59 -6.42
CA PRO A 12 -2.97 -13.50 -6.91
C PRO A 12 -2.33 -12.14 -6.64
N ASP A 13 -0.99 -12.08 -6.59
CA ASP A 13 -0.24 -10.85 -6.32
C ASP A 13 -0.52 -9.76 -7.37
N GLU A 14 -0.72 -10.14 -8.63
CA GLU A 14 -1.01 -9.20 -9.72
C GLU A 14 -2.36 -8.50 -9.51
N ILE A 15 -3.37 -9.24 -9.04
CA ILE A 15 -4.69 -8.69 -8.75
C ILE A 15 -4.62 -7.78 -7.53
N LEU A 16 -3.87 -8.18 -6.50
CA LEU A 16 -3.60 -7.35 -5.33
C LEU A 16 -2.93 -6.03 -5.75
N MET A 17 -1.89 -6.08 -6.59
CA MET A 17 -1.22 -4.88 -7.08
C MET A 17 -2.16 -3.94 -7.85
N ILE A 18 -3.08 -4.47 -8.65
CA ILE A 18 -4.08 -3.65 -9.36
C ILE A 18 -5.02 -2.95 -8.37
N ILE A 19 -5.46 -3.65 -7.32
CA ILE A 19 -6.33 -3.06 -6.28
C ILE A 19 -5.57 -1.97 -5.52
N LEU A 20 -4.33 -2.26 -5.10
CA LEU A 20 -3.51 -1.35 -4.31
C LEU A 20 -3.11 -0.09 -5.09
N LYS A 21 -2.96 -0.17 -6.41
CA LYS A 21 -2.71 1.00 -7.27
C LYS A 21 -3.85 2.03 -7.27
N ASN A 22 -5.06 1.64 -6.88
CA ASN A 22 -6.20 2.55 -6.79
C ASN A 22 -6.30 3.25 -5.42
N LEU A 23 -5.45 2.88 -4.45
CA LEU A 23 -5.40 3.51 -3.14
C LEU A 23 -4.34 4.60 -3.11
N THR A 24 -4.50 5.59 -2.22
CA THR A 24 -3.44 6.58 -2.02
C THR A 24 -2.23 5.93 -1.36
N ASN A 25 -1.03 6.47 -1.61
CA ASN A 25 0.21 5.92 -1.06
C ASN A 25 0.21 5.93 0.47
N ALA A 26 -0.45 6.91 1.08
CA ALA A 26 -0.68 6.95 2.52
C ALA A 26 -1.53 5.76 2.98
N GLU A 27 -2.67 5.51 2.33
CA GLU A 27 -3.56 4.39 2.67
C GLU A 27 -2.89 3.03 2.48
N VAL A 28 -2.14 2.86 1.39
CA VAL A 28 -1.36 1.66 1.11
C VAL A 28 -0.33 1.42 2.22
N LEU A 29 0.50 2.41 2.53
CA LEU A 29 1.57 2.24 3.51
C LEU A 29 1.01 2.04 4.93
N TYR A 30 -0.06 2.76 5.30
CA TYR A 30 -0.74 2.56 6.58
C TYR A 30 -1.43 1.20 6.70
N SER A 31 -2.04 0.72 5.62
CA SER A 31 -2.91 -0.47 5.66
C SER A 31 -2.17 -1.78 5.37
N LEU A 32 -0.97 -1.73 4.78
CA LEU A 32 -0.24 -2.94 4.39
C LEU A 32 0.96 -3.21 5.29
N LEU A 33 1.70 -2.17 5.70
CA LEU A 33 2.92 -2.35 6.49
C LEU A 33 2.59 -2.91 7.87
N GLY A 34 3.02 -4.15 8.12
CA GLY A 34 2.87 -4.84 9.39
C GLY A 34 1.59 -5.67 9.52
N VAL A 35 0.73 -5.70 8.50
CA VAL A 35 -0.49 -6.53 8.52
C VAL A 35 -0.17 -7.99 8.21
N ASN A 36 0.67 -8.23 7.21
CA ASN A 36 0.99 -9.58 6.76
C ASN A 36 2.31 -9.58 5.95
N LYS A 37 3.09 -10.67 6.06
CA LYS A 37 4.40 -10.79 5.40
C LYS A 37 4.34 -10.66 3.87
N ARG A 38 3.33 -11.25 3.23
CA ARG A 38 3.11 -11.17 1.78
C ARG A 38 2.77 -9.74 1.34
N LEU A 39 1.88 -9.06 2.06
CA LEU A 39 1.54 -7.67 1.77
C LEU A 39 2.72 -6.72 1.99
N ASN A 40 3.56 -6.97 3.00
CA ASN A 40 4.82 -6.24 3.18
C ASN A 40 5.74 -6.41 1.97
N ASN A 41 5.88 -7.64 1.45
CA ASN A 41 6.70 -7.90 0.26
C ASN A 41 6.17 -7.15 -0.98
N ILE A 42 4.85 -7.09 -1.16
CA ILE A 42 4.23 -6.32 -2.25
C ILE A 42 4.49 -4.83 -2.07
N ALA A 43 4.40 -4.31 -0.84
CA ALA A 43 4.59 -2.90 -0.55
C ALA A 43 6.02 -2.41 -0.85
N VAL A 44 7.03 -3.30 -0.73
CA VAL A 44 8.44 -3.00 -1.05
C VAL A 44 8.87 -3.47 -2.44
N ASP A 45 7.96 -4.05 -3.23
CA ASP A 45 8.26 -4.50 -4.58
C ASP A 45 8.68 -3.29 -5.44
N PRO A 46 9.78 -3.35 -6.22
CA PRO A 46 10.25 -2.20 -6.99
C PRO A 46 9.23 -1.66 -8.00
N VAL A 47 8.41 -2.52 -8.60
CA VAL A 47 7.37 -2.10 -9.55
C VAL A 47 6.29 -1.31 -8.83
N PHE A 48 5.95 -1.73 -7.62
CA PHE A 48 5.00 -1.02 -6.79
C PHE A 48 5.60 0.29 -6.24
N THR A 49 6.79 0.21 -5.67
CA THR A 49 7.51 1.30 -5.00
C THR A 49 7.85 2.45 -5.94
N ASN A 50 8.27 2.17 -7.18
CA ASN A 50 8.58 3.21 -8.17
C ASN A 50 7.34 4.01 -8.61
N ASN A 51 6.14 3.48 -8.36
CA ASN A 51 4.88 4.17 -8.65
C ASN A 51 4.28 4.85 -7.42
N LEU A 52 4.91 4.72 -6.23
CA LEU A 52 4.46 5.39 -5.02
C LEU A 52 4.84 6.88 -5.08
N SER A 53 3.85 7.74 -4.86
CA SER A 53 4.06 9.17 -4.63
C SER A 53 4.11 9.44 -3.13
N LEU A 54 5.21 9.96 -2.60
CA LEU A 54 5.41 10.17 -1.16
C LEU A 54 4.68 11.40 -0.60
N VAL A 55 3.60 11.81 -1.25
CA VAL A 55 2.76 12.93 -0.87
C VAL A 55 1.32 12.48 -0.63
N MET A 56 0.69 13.12 0.34
CA MET A 56 -0.69 12.94 0.74
C MET A 56 -1.49 14.18 0.32
N SER A 57 -2.60 13.98 -0.36
CA SER A 57 -3.57 15.05 -0.67
C SER A 57 -4.68 15.04 0.35
N THR A 58 -5.00 16.19 0.92
CA THR A 58 -6.17 16.36 1.80
C THR A 58 -7.41 16.74 1.00
N TRP A 59 -8.58 16.61 1.62
CA TRP A 59 -9.89 16.93 1.04
C TRP A 59 -10.04 18.38 0.52
N ASP A 60 -9.25 19.31 1.03
CA ASP A 60 -9.16 20.72 0.64
C ASP A 60 -8.10 20.97 -0.45
N GLY A 61 -7.52 19.90 -1.01
CA GLY A 61 -6.60 19.95 -2.14
C GLY A 61 -5.16 20.28 -1.76
N LEU A 62 -4.83 20.39 -0.48
CA LEU A 62 -3.46 20.62 -0.03
C LEU A 62 -2.65 19.33 -0.14
N VAL A 63 -1.40 19.49 -0.58
CA VAL A 63 -0.46 18.38 -0.77
C VAL A 63 0.64 18.49 0.27
N TYR A 64 0.77 17.47 1.11
CA TYR A 64 1.79 17.37 2.16
C TYR A 64 2.66 16.15 1.93
N SER A 65 3.90 16.19 2.43
CA SER A 65 4.71 14.96 2.53
C SER A 65 4.05 13.97 3.48
N LEU A 66 4.25 12.68 3.22
CA LEU A 66 3.88 11.63 4.16
C LEU A 66 4.54 11.89 5.53
N PRO A 67 3.81 11.67 6.65
CA PRO A 67 4.39 11.74 7.99
C PRO A 67 5.63 10.85 8.16
N ASP A 68 6.67 11.39 8.79
CA ASP A 68 7.95 10.71 9.06
C ASP A 68 7.79 9.30 9.66
N PRO A 69 6.88 9.03 10.62
CA PRO A 69 6.74 7.68 11.18
C PRO A 69 6.37 6.58 10.17
N ILE A 70 5.69 6.94 9.08
CA ILE A 70 5.32 6.00 8.00
C ILE A 70 6.53 5.75 7.11
N LEU A 71 7.25 6.83 6.76
CA LEU A 71 8.46 6.76 5.95
C LEU A 71 9.53 5.94 6.67
N ASP A 72 9.67 6.10 7.99
CA ASP A 72 10.59 5.32 8.80
C ASP A 72 10.26 3.83 8.78
N ARG A 73 8.96 3.47 8.93
CA ARG A 73 8.51 2.07 8.84
C ARG A 73 8.77 1.48 7.45
N PHE A 74 8.49 2.25 6.41
CA PHE A 74 8.74 1.84 5.03
C PHE A 74 10.23 1.59 4.78
N CYS A 75 11.10 2.52 5.20
CA CYS A 75 12.54 2.40 5.11
C CYS A 75 13.10 1.23 5.92
N ALA A 76 12.51 0.92 7.07
CA ALA A 76 12.91 -0.23 7.90
C ALA A 76 12.59 -1.58 7.26
N CYS A 77 11.52 -1.66 6.45
CA CYS A 77 11.11 -2.88 5.75
C CYS A 77 11.84 -3.11 4.42
N SER A 78 12.54 -2.10 3.88
CA SER A 78 13.26 -2.19 2.60
C SER A 78 14.71 -2.69 2.72
N LYS A 79 15.07 -3.35 3.84
CA LYS A 79 16.41 -3.89 4.12
C LYS A 79 16.49 -5.40 3.91
#